data_AF-A0A6P8BUB2-F1
#
_entry.id   AF-A0A6P8BUB2-F1
#
_cell.length_a   1.000
_cell.length_b   1.000
_cell.length_c   1.000
_cell.angle_alpha   90.00
_cell.angle_beta   90.00
_cell.angle_gamma   90.00
#
_symmetry.space_group_name_H-M   'P 1'
#
loop_
_entity.id
_entity.type
_entity.pdbx_description
1 polymer ?
#
loop_
_entity_poly.entity_id
_entity_poly.type
_entity_poly.pdbx_seq_one_letter_code
_entity_poly.pdbx_strand_id
1 'polypeptide(L)'
;MKQPQPRAVVVGGSIAGVSCAHTLALAGWDVVVLEKLRGPPTGSSTGVGVGIDPLVQRIIGSWLRKPGSLHNISLPLTVHQVKLLHTISDRKISKILTRDERFNHIAVHWADIHGLLYNSTPQQVLFLWGHLFHSFSVSNNKKSVKVKAKVLQSGETIEVDGDLLVAADGCLSSGSQSFLPDLKLRYSGYCAWRGVFDYSGIEDSENMKWIRAVYPGLGKCLCFDLAPGTHNAFPNKRINWLWYINQPEPELKVVPLLFLRSFHETQSTKTLLVRFG
;
A
#
# COMPACT_ATOMS: atom_id res chain seq x y z
N MET A 1 -22.80 2.89 -36.71
CA MET A 1 -21.55 3.46 -36.18
C MET A 1 -21.43 3.05 -34.72
N LYS A 2 -20.31 2.46 -34.27
CA LYS A 2 -20.11 2.20 -32.84
C LYS A 2 -20.06 3.55 -32.11
N GLN A 3 -20.79 3.70 -31.02
CA GLN A 3 -20.62 4.88 -30.16
C GLN A 3 -19.16 4.96 -29.70
N PRO A 4 -18.57 6.16 -29.61
CA PRO A 4 -17.22 6.33 -29.09
C PRO A 4 -17.15 5.76 -27.66
N GLN A 5 -16.08 5.03 -27.35
CA GLN A 5 -15.90 4.47 -26.01
C GLN A 5 -15.65 5.60 -25.01
N PRO A 6 -16.30 5.58 -23.83
CA PRO A 6 -16.08 6.59 -22.81
C PRO A 6 -14.67 6.46 -22.25
N ARG A 7 -14.06 7.59 -21.88
CA ARG A 7 -12.67 7.66 -21.40
C ARG A 7 -12.60 8.10 -19.95
N ALA A 8 -11.86 7.35 -19.14
CA ALA A 8 -11.53 7.70 -17.77
C ALA A 8 -10.07 8.10 -17.63
N VAL A 9 -9.81 9.19 -16.90
CA VAL A 9 -8.48 9.61 -16.47
C VAL A 9 -8.32 9.27 -14.99
N VAL A 10 -7.38 8.38 -14.67
CA VAL A 10 -7.06 7.97 -13.31
C VAL A 10 -5.76 8.64 -12.89
N VAL A 11 -5.77 9.38 -11.80
CA VAL A 11 -4.60 10.06 -11.25
C VAL A 11 -4.04 9.23 -10.12
N GLY A 12 -2.79 8.76 -10.26
CA GLY A 12 -2.13 7.83 -9.36
C GLY A 12 -2.13 6.40 -9.93
N GLY A 13 -0.95 5.80 -10.04
CA GLY A 13 -0.69 4.46 -10.57
C GLY A 13 -0.30 3.44 -9.49
N SER A 14 -0.66 3.69 -8.22
CA SER A 14 -0.52 2.71 -7.13
C SER A 14 -1.70 1.73 -7.09
N ILE A 15 -1.81 0.89 -6.06
CA ILE A 15 -2.82 -0.19 -5.95
C ILE A 15 -4.23 0.31 -6.25
N ALA A 16 -4.65 1.44 -5.64
CA ALA A 16 -5.99 2.00 -5.86
C ALA A 16 -6.22 2.38 -7.33
N GLY A 17 -5.29 3.12 -7.93
CA GLY A 17 -5.42 3.57 -9.31
C GLY A 17 -5.38 2.43 -10.34
N VAL A 18 -4.49 1.45 -10.13
CA VAL A 18 -4.45 0.23 -10.97
C VAL A 18 -5.75 -0.57 -10.83
N SER A 19 -6.30 -0.68 -9.62
CA SER A 19 -7.58 -1.36 -9.38
C SER A 19 -8.76 -0.65 -10.07
N CYS A 20 -8.79 0.69 -10.02
CA CYS A 20 -9.77 1.49 -10.76
C CYS A 20 -9.63 1.26 -12.27
N ALA A 21 -8.40 1.27 -12.79
CA ALA A 21 -8.13 1.06 -14.21
C ALA A 21 -8.61 -0.31 -14.69
N HIS A 22 -8.38 -1.38 -13.92
CA HIS A 22 -8.94 -2.71 -14.18
C HIS A 22 -10.46 -2.70 -14.27
N THR A 23 -11.10 -2.15 -13.24
CA THR A 23 -12.57 -2.15 -13.13
C THR A 23 -13.21 -1.36 -14.28
N LEU A 24 -12.66 -0.19 -14.61
CA LEU A 24 -13.15 0.66 -15.69
C LEU A 24 -12.91 0.03 -17.06
N ALA A 25 -11.73 -0.55 -17.29
CA ALA A 25 -11.43 -1.25 -18.52
C ALA A 25 -12.39 -2.45 -18.73
N LEU A 26 -12.66 -3.24 -17.69
CA LEU A 26 -13.63 -4.34 -17.75
C LEU A 26 -15.06 -3.85 -18.04
N ALA A 27 -15.39 -2.63 -17.61
CA ALA A 27 -16.66 -1.96 -17.94
C ALA A 27 -16.68 -1.37 -19.37
N GLY A 28 -15.63 -1.55 -20.17
CA GLY A 28 -15.56 -1.12 -21.58
C GLY A 28 -15.08 0.32 -21.80
N TRP A 29 -14.45 0.94 -20.78
CA TRP A 29 -13.88 2.28 -20.88
C TRP A 29 -12.45 2.24 -21.43
N ASP A 30 -12.08 3.29 -22.17
CA ASP A 30 -10.69 3.66 -22.41
C ASP A 30 -10.13 4.29 -21.13
N VAL A 31 -8.94 3.90 -20.69
CA VAL A 31 -8.39 4.40 -19.43
C VAL A 31 -6.99 4.96 -19.63
N VAL A 32 -6.76 6.18 -19.13
CA VAL A 32 -5.43 6.78 -19.03
C VAL A 32 -5.06 6.91 -17.56
N VAL A 33 -3.94 6.32 -17.15
CA VAL A 33 -3.41 6.41 -15.79
C VAL A 33 -2.22 7.37 -15.77
N LEU A 34 -2.31 8.45 -15.00
CA LEU A 34 -1.23 9.41 -14.78
C LEU A 34 -0.47 9.03 -13.49
N GLU A 35 0.83 8.76 -13.59
CA GLU A 35 1.65 8.42 -12.43
C GLU A 35 2.95 9.23 -12.41
N LYS A 36 3.27 9.83 -11.27
CA LYS A 36 4.45 10.69 -11.08
C LYS A 36 5.76 9.90 -11.05
N LEU A 37 5.74 8.63 -10.64
CA LEU A 37 6.91 7.77 -10.73
C LEU A 37 7.28 7.51 -12.20
N ARG A 38 8.56 7.33 -12.50
CA ARG A 38 9.05 7.14 -13.89
C ARG A 38 8.91 5.71 -14.42
N GLY A 39 8.32 4.83 -13.63
CA GLY A 39 8.11 3.43 -13.95
C GLY A 39 7.46 2.71 -12.78
N PRO A 40 7.04 1.44 -12.98
CA PRO A 40 6.48 0.64 -11.91
C PRO A 40 7.49 0.55 -10.77
N PRO A 41 7.05 0.56 -9.50
CA PRO A 41 7.94 0.38 -8.36
C PRO A 41 8.71 -0.93 -8.50
N THR A 42 9.98 -0.83 -8.87
CA THR A 42 10.89 -1.97 -8.95
C THR A 42 11.49 -2.25 -7.58
N GLY A 43 11.27 -3.45 -7.08
CA GLY A 43 11.84 -3.89 -5.81
C GLY A 43 11.14 -3.35 -4.57
N SER A 44 11.55 -3.91 -3.44
CA SER A 44 10.97 -3.73 -2.10
C SER A 44 11.28 -2.37 -1.47
N SER A 45 11.24 -1.25 -2.20
CA SER A 45 11.61 0.07 -1.65
C SER A 45 10.79 0.48 -0.41
N THR A 46 9.60 -0.11 -0.23
CA THR A 46 8.92 -0.19 1.07
C THR A 46 8.94 -1.59 1.68
N GLY A 47 8.91 -2.65 0.88
CA GLY A 47 9.01 -4.05 1.31
C GLY A 47 7.87 -4.55 2.20
N VAL A 48 6.91 -3.69 2.54
CA VAL A 48 5.96 -3.99 3.60
C VAL A 48 4.94 -5.01 3.13
N GLY A 49 4.69 -5.99 3.99
CA GLY A 49 3.60 -6.95 3.83
C GLY A 49 2.25 -6.28 4.10
N VAL A 50 1.28 -6.52 3.23
CA VAL A 50 -0.13 -6.16 3.43
C VAL A 50 -0.95 -7.43 3.61
N GLY A 51 -1.87 -7.40 4.57
CA GLY A 51 -2.90 -8.44 4.73
C GLY A 51 -4.05 -8.17 3.76
N ILE A 52 -4.46 -9.18 3.00
CA ILE A 52 -5.58 -9.10 2.06
C ILE A 52 -6.66 -10.07 2.51
N ASP A 53 -7.87 -9.55 2.73
CA ASP A 53 -9.03 -10.32 3.16
C ASP A 53 -9.65 -11.15 2.00
N PRO A 54 -10.49 -12.14 2.30
CA PRO A 54 -11.10 -13.01 1.29
C PRO A 54 -11.89 -12.29 0.19
N LEU A 55 -12.56 -11.18 0.49
CA LEU A 55 -13.34 -10.44 -0.51
C LEU A 55 -12.40 -9.79 -1.53
N VAL A 56 -11.35 -9.12 -1.06
CA VAL A 56 -10.36 -8.50 -1.95
C VAL A 56 -9.60 -9.56 -2.75
N GLN A 57 -9.29 -10.73 -2.16
CA GLN A 57 -8.73 -11.87 -2.91
C GLN A 57 -9.62 -12.29 -4.08
N ARG A 58 -10.95 -12.39 -3.87
CA ARG A 58 -11.91 -12.74 -4.92
C ARG A 58 -11.98 -11.68 -6.03
N ILE A 59 -12.01 -10.41 -5.65
CA ILE A 59 -12.04 -9.29 -6.60
C ILE A 59 -10.78 -9.30 -7.46
N ILE A 60 -9.59 -9.35 -6.83
CA ILE A 60 -8.32 -9.41 -7.56
C ILE A 60 -8.28 -10.66 -8.44
N GLY A 61 -8.70 -11.82 -7.93
CA GLY A 61 -8.78 -13.05 -8.71
C GLY A 61 -9.60 -12.93 -9.99
N SER A 62 -10.66 -12.12 -10.00
CA SER A 62 -11.47 -11.86 -11.20
C SER A 62 -10.75 -11.05 -12.30
N TRP A 63 -9.69 -10.32 -11.94
CA TRP A 63 -8.90 -9.49 -12.86
C TRP A 63 -7.69 -10.25 -13.44
N LEU A 64 -7.29 -11.36 -12.81
CA LEU A 64 -6.09 -12.10 -13.21
C LEU A 64 -6.42 -13.15 -14.28
N ARG A 65 -5.65 -13.14 -15.38
CA ARG A 65 -5.80 -14.12 -16.47
C ARG A 65 -5.41 -15.54 -16.07
N LYS A 66 -4.45 -15.65 -15.14
CA LYS A 66 -3.89 -16.94 -14.68
C LYS A 66 -4.41 -17.22 -13.27
N PRO A 67 -5.25 -18.25 -13.09
CA PRO A 67 -5.65 -18.71 -11.76
C PRO A 67 -4.43 -19.01 -10.90
N GLY A 68 -4.48 -18.67 -9.61
CA GLY A 68 -3.40 -18.96 -8.66
C GLY A 68 -2.22 -17.98 -8.68
N SER A 69 -2.15 -17.01 -9.61
CA SER A 69 -1.06 -16.03 -9.61
C SER A 69 -0.95 -15.22 -8.32
N LEU A 70 -2.08 -14.91 -7.67
CA LEU A 70 -2.10 -14.26 -6.36
C LEU A 70 -1.54 -15.17 -5.26
N HIS A 71 -1.84 -16.46 -5.29
CA HIS A 71 -1.32 -17.44 -4.32
C HIS A 71 0.20 -17.64 -4.47
N ASN A 72 0.74 -17.56 -5.69
CA ASN A 72 2.18 -17.72 -5.94
C ASN A 72 3.05 -16.60 -5.34
N ILE A 73 2.48 -15.42 -5.12
CA ILE A 73 3.19 -14.26 -4.55
C ILE A 73 2.81 -13.98 -3.09
N SER A 74 1.97 -14.82 -2.49
CA SER A 74 1.41 -14.57 -1.17
C SER A 74 1.59 -15.75 -0.22
N LEU A 75 1.39 -15.49 1.06
CA LEU A 75 1.44 -16.49 2.11
C LEU A 75 0.13 -16.49 2.89
N PRO A 76 -0.40 -17.68 3.26
CA PRO A 76 -1.63 -17.74 4.02
C PRO A 76 -1.40 -17.17 5.43
N LEU A 77 -2.25 -16.21 5.82
CA LEU A 77 -2.40 -15.75 7.19
C LEU A 77 -3.61 -16.45 7.78
N THR A 78 -3.37 -17.61 8.40
CA THR A 78 -4.41 -18.49 8.96
C THR A 78 -4.77 -18.13 10.40
N VAL A 79 -3.92 -17.35 11.07
CA VAL A 79 -4.11 -16.95 12.47
C VAL A 79 -4.02 -15.43 12.61
N HIS A 80 -4.95 -14.85 13.34
CA HIS A 80 -4.83 -13.49 13.85
C HIS A 80 -4.79 -13.53 15.38
N GLN A 81 -3.74 -12.97 15.98
CA GLN A 81 -3.51 -13.03 17.41
C GLN A 81 -3.19 -11.64 17.96
N VAL A 82 -3.79 -11.31 19.09
CA VAL A 82 -3.44 -10.12 19.88
C VAL A 82 -2.89 -10.58 21.23
N LYS A 83 -1.71 -10.09 21.61
CA LYS A 83 -0.96 -10.53 22.78
C LYS A 83 -0.61 -9.31 23.64
N LEU A 84 -1.00 -9.30 24.90
CA LEU A 84 -0.52 -8.31 25.87
C LEU A 84 0.89 -8.70 26.34
N LEU A 85 1.82 -7.77 26.25
CA LEU A 85 3.16 -7.88 26.84
C LEU A 85 3.30 -6.82 27.93
N HIS A 86 3.57 -7.26 29.17
CA HIS A 86 3.73 -6.36 30.30
C HIS A 86 4.86 -6.84 31.20
N THR A 87 5.69 -5.93 31.70
CA THR A 87 6.73 -6.25 32.68
C THR A 87 6.29 -5.75 34.04
N ILE A 88 6.11 -6.65 35.01
CA ILE A 88 5.85 -6.31 36.42
C ILE A 88 7.01 -6.84 37.25
N SER A 89 7.73 -5.96 37.95
CA SER A 89 8.84 -6.34 38.85
C SER A 89 9.83 -7.30 38.18
N ASP A 90 10.34 -6.93 37.00
CA ASP A 90 11.24 -7.71 36.13
C ASP A 90 10.71 -9.05 35.60
N ARG A 91 9.46 -9.40 35.91
CA ARG A 91 8.77 -10.54 35.27
C ARG A 91 8.04 -10.08 34.02
N LYS A 92 8.46 -10.64 32.88
CA LYS A 92 7.74 -10.50 31.60
C LYS A 92 6.49 -11.37 31.62
N ILE A 93 5.33 -10.73 31.64
CA ILE A 93 4.03 -11.35 31.48
C ILE A 93 3.62 -11.26 30.01
N SER A 94 3.22 -12.39 29.47
CA SER A 94 2.71 -12.52 28.10
C SER A 94 1.35 -13.19 28.17
N LYS A 95 0.29 -12.49 27.76
CA LYS A 95 -1.08 -13.01 27.75
C LYS A 95 -1.72 -12.85 26.37
N ILE A 96 -2.21 -13.93 25.79
CA ILE A 96 -3.02 -13.86 24.56
C ILE A 96 -4.39 -13.28 24.95
N LEU A 97 -4.76 -12.17 24.33
CA LEU A 97 -6.06 -11.51 24.53
C LEU A 97 -7.10 -12.05 23.57
N THR A 98 -6.73 -12.18 22.30
CA THR A 98 -7.59 -12.75 21.25
C THR A 98 -6.75 -13.61 20.32
N ARG A 99 -7.37 -14.68 19.80
CA ARG A 99 -6.77 -15.56 18.80
C ARG A 99 -7.88 -16.11 17.92
N ASP A 100 -7.84 -15.76 16.64
CA ASP A 100 -8.72 -16.28 15.62
C ASP A 100 -7.92 -17.25 14.73
N GLU A 101 -8.27 -18.53 14.77
CA GLU A 101 -7.67 -19.58 13.94
C GLU A 101 -8.39 -19.77 12.59
N ARG A 102 -9.48 -19.01 12.35
CA ARG A 102 -10.24 -19.01 11.10
C ARG A 102 -9.92 -17.79 10.25
N PHE A 103 -8.80 -17.11 10.55
CA PHE A 103 -8.36 -15.96 9.79
C PHE A 103 -8.02 -16.42 8.37
N ASN A 104 -8.73 -15.94 7.35
CA ASN A 104 -8.55 -16.43 5.97
C ASN A 104 -7.89 -15.38 5.07
N HIS A 105 -6.93 -14.65 5.62
CA HIS A 105 -6.23 -13.61 4.88
C HIS A 105 -4.99 -14.17 4.19
N ILE A 106 -4.42 -13.39 3.29
CA ILE A 106 -3.09 -13.64 2.74
C ILE A 106 -2.19 -12.45 3.05
N ALA A 107 -0.90 -12.70 3.29
CA ALA A 107 0.14 -11.69 3.31
C ALA A 107 0.79 -11.62 1.93
N VAL A 108 0.96 -10.42 1.40
CA VAL A 108 1.70 -10.16 0.15
C VAL A 108 2.54 -8.90 0.30
N HIS A 109 3.70 -8.82 -0.35
CA HIS A 109 4.45 -7.59 -0.38
C HIS A 109 3.80 -6.56 -1.31
N TRP A 110 3.82 -5.28 -0.91
CA TRP A 110 3.19 -4.20 -1.66
C TRP A 110 3.66 -4.11 -3.12
N ALA A 111 4.96 -4.27 -3.36
CA ALA A 111 5.53 -4.23 -4.71
C ALA A 111 5.07 -5.42 -5.56
N ASP A 112 4.95 -6.60 -4.96
CA ASP A 112 4.55 -7.82 -5.67
C ASP A 112 3.08 -7.77 -6.09
N ILE A 113 2.20 -7.31 -5.19
CA ILE A 113 0.78 -7.14 -5.54
C ILE A 113 0.58 -6.02 -6.56
N HIS A 114 1.31 -4.90 -6.43
CA HIS A 114 1.28 -3.84 -7.44
C HIS A 114 1.74 -4.35 -8.80
N GLY A 115 2.88 -5.04 -8.86
CA GLY A 115 3.42 -5.62 -10.09
C GLY A 115 2.46 -6.63 -10.72
N LEU A 116 1.84 -7.50 -9.91
CA LEU A 116 0.85 -8.47 -10.39
C LEU A 116 -0.37 -7.76 -11.01
N LEU A 117 -0.91 -6.75 -10.34
CA LEU A 117 -2.05 -5.98 -10.84
C LEU A 117 -1.68 -5.21 -12.11
N TYR A 118 -0.57 -4.47 -12.09
CA TYR A 118 -0.09 -3.67 -13.22
C TYR A 118 0.16 -4.54 -14.46
N ASN A 119 0.88 -5.65 -14.33
CA ASN A 119 1.17 -6.54 -15.44
C ASN A 119 -0.06 -7.29 -15.98
N SER A 120 -1.14 -7.35 -15.19
CA SER A 120 -2.41 -7.96 -15.61
C SER A 120 -3.35 -6.96 -16.28
N THR A 121 -3.01 -5.68 -16.32
CA THR A 121 -3.90 -4.63 -16.82
C THR A 121 -4.28 -4.85 -18.29
N PRO A 122 -5.55 -4.63 -18.69
CA PRO A 122 -5.97 -4.72 -20.09
C PRO A 122 -5.19 -3.78 -21.01
N GLN A 123 -5.04 -4.17 -22.29
CA GLN A 123 -4.27 -3.41 -23.29
C GLN A 123 -4.83 -2.00 -23.57
N GLN A 124 -6.12 -1.78 -23.31
CA GLN A 124 -6.77 -0.47 -23.46
C GLN A 124 -6.42 0.53 -22.35
N VAL A 125 -5.68 0.11 -21.32
CA VAL A 125 -5.20 1.02 -20.27
C VAL A 125 -3.83 1.57 -20.67
N LEU A 126 -3.77 2.88 -20.89
CA LEU A 126 -2.55 3.61 -21.15
C LEU A 126 -1.96 4.14 -19.85
N PHE A 127 -0.74 3.70 -19.50
CA PHE A 127 0.01 4.27 -18.38
C PHE A 127 0.97 5.36 -18.86
N LEU A 128 0.80 6.56 -18.31
CA LEU A 128 1.69 7.70 -18.50
C LEU A 128 2.55 7.88 -17.24
N TRP A 129 3.69 7.20 -17.23
CA TRP A 129 4.71 7.32 -16.19
C TRP A 129 5.45 8.67 -16.26
N GLY A 130 5.88 9.20 -15.14
CA GLY A 130 6.55 10.50 -15.02
C GLY A 130 5.61 11.70 -15.18
N HIS A 131 4.30 11.50 -15.09
CA HIS A 131 3.29 12.54 -15.25
C HIS A 131 2.66 12.89 -13.90
N LEU A 132 2.95 14.09 -13.41
CA LEU A 132 2.39 14.62 -12.17
C LEU A 132 1.10 15.36 -12.49
N PHE A 133 -0.02 14.96 -11.88
CA PHE A 133 -1.26 15.72 -11.96
C PHE A 133 -1.07 17.15 -11.46
N HIS A 134 -1.64 18.10 -12.19
CA HIS A 134 -1.50 19.53 -11.90
C HIS A 134 -2.85 20.19 -11.61
N SER A 135 -3.82 20.03 -12.50
CA SER A 135 -5.16 20.60 -12.35
C SER A 135 -6.16 19.93 -13.30
N PHE A 136 -7.44 20.26 -13.16
CA PHE A 136 -8.48 19.85 -14.11
C PHE A 136 -9.50 20.97 -14.30
N SER A 137 -10.24 20.91 -15.41
CA SER A 137 -11.45 21.69 -15.63
C SER A 137 -12.57 20.79 -16.12
N VAL A 138 -13.78 21.06 -15.65
CA VAL A 138 -14.99 20.33 -16.06
C VAL A 138 -15.74 21.18 -17.07
N SER A 139 -16.28 20.56 -18.12
CA SER A 139 -17.11 21.25 -19.10
C SER A 139 -18.37 21.83 -18.46
N ASN A 140 -18.93 22.89 -19.06
CA ASN A 140 -20.15 23.53 -18.55
C ASN A 140 -21.34 22.56 -18.42
N ASN A 141 -21.42 21.56 -19.30
CA ASN A 141 -22.46 20.53 -19.27
C ASN A 141 -22.14 19.34 -18.33
N LYS A 142 -20.98 19.36 -17.64
CA LYS A 142 -20.48 18.32 -16.73
C LYS A 142 -20.37 16.93 -17.36
N LYS A 143 -20.23 16.86 -18.69
CA LYS A 143 -20.08 15.59 -19.42
C LYS A 143 -18.62 15.23 -19.72
N SER A 144 -17.71 16.18 -19.60
CA SER A 144 -16.29 15.94 -19.84
C SER A 144 -15.40 16.69 -18.86
N VAL A 145 -14.19 16.17 -18.70
CA VAL A 145 -13.13 16.70 -17.86
C VAL A 145 -11.85 16.79 -18.70
N LYS A 146 -11.16 17.91 -18.58
CA LYS A 146 -9.84 18.14 -19.16
C LYS A 146 -8.83 18.17 -18.03
N VAL A 147 -7.88 17.24 -18.06
CA VAL A 147 -6.88 17.06 -17.01
C VAL A 147 -5.54 17.58 -17.50
N LYS A 148 -4.88 18.41 -16.70
CA LYS A 148 -3.51 18.91 -16.94
C LYS A 148 -2.52 18.12 -16.12
N ALA A 149 -1.48 17.63 -16.77
CA ALA A 149 -0.38 16.91 -16.12
C ALA A 149 0.96 17.51 -16.53
N LYS A 150 1.86 17.70 -15.55
CA LYS A 150 3.23 18.10 -15.77
C LYS A 150 4.10 16.88 -16.03
N VAL A 151 4.78 16.85 -17.17
CA VAL A 151 5.79 15.85 -17.50
C VAL A 151 7.05 16.17 -16.69
N LEU A 152 7.43 15.31 -15.75
CA LEU A 152 8.52 15.60 -14.81
C LEU A 152 9.90 15.62 -15.47
N GLN A 153 10.05 15.04 -16.67
CA GLN A 153 11.32 15.03 -17.40
C GLN A 153 11.56 16.31 -18.19
N SER A 154 10.57 16.79 -18.95
CA SER A 154 10.70 18.01 -19.77
C SER A 154 10.21 19.27 -19.04
N GLY A 155 9.38 19.12 -18.01
CA GLY A 155 8.70 20.24 -17.35
C GLY A 155 7.46 20.74 -18.09
N GLU A 156 7.18 20.21 -19.29
CA GLU A 156 6.03 20.58 -20.11
C GLU A 156 4.72 20.13 -19.46
N THR A 157 3.63 20.80 -19.85
CA THR A 157 2.28 20.43 -19.43
C THR A 157 1.55 19.83 -20.61
N ILE A 158 0.99 18.64 -20.43
CA ILE A 158 0.09 18.00 -21.38
C ILE A 158 -1.35 18.11 -20.91
N GLU A 159 -2.29 18.01 -21.86
CA GLU A 159 -3.71 17.92 -21.59
C GLU A 159 -4.25 16.54 -21.99
N VAL A 160 -5.09 15.97 -21.14
CA VAL A 160 -5.79 14.71 -21.39
C VAL A 160 -7.28 14.95 -21.18
N ASP A 161 -8.05 14.82 -22.26
CA ASP A 161 -9.51 14.88 -22.21
C ASP A 161 -10.09 13.52 -21.83
N GLY A 162 -11.17 13.52 -21.04
CA GLY A 162 -11.93 12.35 -20.66
C GLY A 162 -13.36 12.68 -20.23
N ASP A 163 -14.15 11.67 -19.93
CA ASP A 163 -15.53 11.76 -19.43
C ASP A 163 -15.59 11.58 -17.90
N LEU A 164 -14.57 10.95 -17.31
CA LEU A 164 -14.45 10.69 -15.87
C LEU A 164 -13.04 10.99 -15.37
N LEU A 165 -12.91 11.64 -14.22
CA LEU A 165 -11.66 11.79 -13.47
C LEU A 165 -11.74 11.00 -12.16
N VAL A 166 -10.75 10.14 -11.92
CA VAL A 166 -10.60 9.39 -10.66
C VAL A 166 -9.34 9.87 -9.95
N ALA A 167 -9.48 10.49 -8.78
CA ALA A 167 -8.36 10.90 -7.94
C ALA A 167 -7.93 9.74 -7.01
N ALA A 168 -6.84 9.05 -7.37
CA ALA A 168 -6.27 7.91 -6.66
C ALA A 168 -4.77 8.11 -6.30
N ASP A 169 -4.32 9.36 -6.14
CA ASP A 169 -2.95 9.80 -5.88
C ASP A 169 -2.52 9.74 -4.40
N GLY A 170 -3.30 9.05 -3.56
CA GLY A 170 -2.95 8.71 -2.17
C GLY A 170 -3.40 9.74 -1.14
N CYS A 171 -2.94 9.58 0.11
CA CYS A 171 -3.41 10.39 1.24
C CYS A 171 -3.00 11.87 1.19
N LEU A 172 -1.98 12.20 0.40
CA LEU A 172 -1.54 13.58 0.14
C LEU A 172 -2.07 14.08 -1.21
N SER A 173 -3.21 13.55 -1.64
CA SER A 173 -3.78 13.81 -2.95
C SER A 173 -4.00 15.31 -3.16
N SER A 174 -3.39 15.80 -4.23
CA SER A 174 -3.65 17.15 -4.74
C SER A 174 -5.01 17.22 -5.45
N GLY A 175 -5.46 16.09 -6.00
CA GLY A 175 -6.80 15.95 -6.56
C GLY A 175 -7.89 16.13 -5.50
N SER A 176 -7.77 15.48 -4.34
CA SER A 176 -8.77 15.58 -3.27
C SER A 176 -8.87 16.99 -2.70
N GLN A 177 -7.77 17.74 -2.60
CA GLN A 177 -7.80 19.13 -2.15
C GLN A 177 -8.62 20.05 -3.07
N SER A 178 -8.74 19.71 -4.36
CA SER A 178 -9.58 20.48 -5.28
C SER A 178 -11.08 20.27 -5.03
N PHE A 179 -11.47 19.10 -4.50
CA PHE A 179 -12.87 18.78 -4.16
C PHE A 179 -13.22 19.06 -2.69
N LEU A 180 -12.22 18.92 -1.81
CA LEU A 180 -12.33 19.07 -0.36
C LEU A 180 -11.19 19.98 0.13
N PRO A 181 -11.23 21.28 -0.18
CA PRO A 181 -10.14 22.22 0.14
C PRO A 181 -9.90 22.35 1.65
N ASP A 182 -10.93 22.12 2.46
CA ASP A 182 -10.86 22.23 3.91
C ASP A 182 -10.41 20.92 4.60
N LEU A 183 -10.24 19.83 3.85
CA LEU A 183 -9.83 18.55 4.42
C LEU A 183 -8.36 18.61 4.82
N LYS A 184 -8.13 18.73 6.14
CA LYS A 184 -6.79 18.72 6.73
C LYS A 184 -6.46 17.34 7.27
N LEU A 185 -5.27 16.85 6.91
CA LEU A 185 -4.71 15.68 7.56
C LEU A 185 -4.40 16.01 9.02
N ARG A 186 -4.82 15.14 9.93
CA ARG A 186 -4.54 15.28 11.35
C ARG A 186 -3.59 14.18 11.81
N TYR A 187 -2.57 14.54 12.56
CA TYR A 187 -1.70 13.57 13.20
C TYR A 187 -2.48 12.65 14.16
N SER A 188 -2.21 11.35 14.12
CA SER A 188 -2.97 10.36 14.90
C SER A 188 -2.48 10.20 16.35
N GLY A 189 -1.45 10.94 16.76
CA GLY A 189 -0.82 10.81 18.09
C GLY A 189 0.29 9.75 18.17
N TYR A 190 0.66 9.14 17.04
CA TYR A 190 1.71 8.13 16.98
C TYR A 190 2.37 8.04 15.60
N CYS A 191 3.58 7.50 15.55
CA CYS A 191 4.26 7.12 14.30
C CYS A 191 4.38 5.59 14.22
N ALA A 192 4.58 5.05 13.02
CA ALA A 192 4.92 3.64 12.84
C ALA A 192 6.30 3.53 12.20
N TRP A 193 7.21 2.85 12.88
CA TRP A 193 8.35 2.22 12.22
C TRP A 193 7.90 0.94 11.57
N ARG A 194 8.48 0.63 10.42
CA ARG A 194 8.20 -0.62 9.73
C ARG A 194 9.43 -1.08 8.99
N GLY A 195 9.56 -2.37 8.78
CA GLY A 195 10.68 -2.89 8.03
C GLY A 195 10.50 -4.34 7.63
N VAL A 196 11.47 -4.79 6.84
CA VAL A 196 11.60 -6.18 6.42
C VAL A 196 12.97 -6.67 6.83
N PHE A 197 12.99 -7.81 7.52
CA PHE A 197 14.17 -8.55 7.85
C PHE A 197 14.22 -9.82 7.00
N ASP A 198 15.14 -9.85 6.03
CA ASP A 198 15.42 -11.04 5.23
C ASP A 198 16.39 -11.92 6.01
N TYR A 199 15.97 -13.14 6.34
CA TYR A 199 16.78 -14.09 7.10
C TYR A 199 17.16 -15.32 6.28
N SER A 200 17.08 -15.20 4.95
CA SER A 200 17.52 -16.25 4.02
C SER A 200 19.00 -16.55 4.23
N GLY A 201 19.35 -17.83 4.35
CA GLY A 201 20.70 -18.30 4.62
C GLY A 201 21.13 -18.26 6.11
N ILE A 202 20.29 -17.71 7.00
CA ILE A 202 20.50 -17.73 8.47
C ILE A 202 19.29 -18.29 9.21
N GLU A 203 18.51 -19.16 8.56
CA GLU A 203 17.24 -19.69 9.07
C GLU A 203 17.40 -20.44 10.40
N ASP A 204 18.55 -21.09 10.59
CA ASP A 204 18.87 -21.90 11.78
C ASP A 204 19.69 -21.15 12.85
N SER A 205 19.91 -19.85 12.66
CA SER A 205 20.60 -19.00 13.63
C SER A 205 19.90 -19.01 14.99
N GLU A 206 20.68 -18.78 16.06
CA GLU A 206 20.15 -18.71 17.42
C GLU A 206 19.09 -17.61 17.56
N ASN A 207 19.29 -16.47 16.89
CA ASN A 207 18.33 -15.38 16.82
C ASN A 207 16.98 -15.83 16.21
N MET A 208 17.01 -16.59 15.11
CA MET A 208 15.78 -17.10 14.49
C MET A 208 15.09 -18.16 15.33
N LYS A 209 15.85 -19.02 16.02
CA LYS A 209 15.31 -19.99 16.99
C LYS A 209 14.59 -19.26 18.13
N TRP A 210 15.19 -18.20 18.67
CA TRP A 210 14.59 -17.37 19.71
C TRP A 210 13.32 -16.67 19.22
N ILE A 211 13.33 -16.06 18.03
CA ILE A 211 12.14 -15.42 17.44
C ILE A 211 11.00 -16.42 17.30
N ARG A 212 11.27 -17.63 16.79
CA ARG A 212 10.24 -18.68 16.66
C ARG A 212 9.72 -19.18 18.00
N ALA A 213 10.56 -19.22 19.03
CA ALA A 213 10.13 -19.56 20.38
C ALA A 213 9.16 -18.52 20.96
N VAL A 214 9.41 -17.23 20.72
CA VAL A 214 8.52 -16.12 21.15
C VAL A 214 7.24 -16.04 20.30
N TYR A 215 7.34 -16.37 19.01
CA TYR A 215 6.25 -16.35 18.05
C TYR A 215 6.09 -17.70 17.32
N PRO A 216 5.47 -18.72 17.95
CA PRO A 216 5.33 -20.05 17.37
C PRO A 216 4.53 -20.09 16.05
N GLY A 217 3.68 -19.09 15.81
CA GLY A 217 2.89 -18.93 14.58
C GLY A 217 3.60 -18.21 13.43
N LEU A 218 4.92 -17.98 13.54
CA LEU A 218 5.70 -17.24 12.52
C LEU A 218 5.45 -17.79 11.10
N GLY A 219 5.13 -16.90 10.16
CA GLY A 219 4.86 -17.26 8.76
C GLY A 219 3.41 -17.64 8.45
N LYS A 220 2.55 -17.82 9.47
CA LYS A 220 1.10 -18.08 9.33
C LYS A 220 0.22 -17.16 10.16
N CYS A 221 0.82 -16.41 11.08
CA CYS A 221 0.13 -15.59 12.05
C CYS A 221 0.41 -14.10 11.85
N LEU A 222 -0.65 -13.31 11.82
CA LEU A 222 -0.59 -11.87 12.07
C LEU A 222 -0.65 -11.65 13.59
N CYS A 223 0.38 -11.08 14.20
CA CYS A 223 0.53 -11.02 15.65
C CYS A 223 0.72 -9.59 16.17
N PHE A 224 -0.33 -9.04 16.78
CA PHE A 224 -0.27 -7.73 17.41
C PHE A 224 0.14 -7.88 18.87
N ASP A 225 1.35 -7.45 19.19
CA ASP A 225 1.74 -7.27 20.59
C ASP A 225 1.19 -5.92 21.08
N LEU A 226 0.43 -5.94 22.16
CA LEU A 226 0.05 -4.76 22.92
C LEU A 226 1.08 -4.61 24.04
N ALA A 227 2.09 -3.80 23.77
CA ALA A 227 2.96 -3.20 24.76
C ALA A 227 2.83 -1.67 24.63
N PRO A 228 3.43 -0.86 25.52
CA PRO A 228 3.68 0.54 25.22
C PRO A 228 4.48 0.67 23.92
N GLY A 229 3.75 0.87 22.81
CA GLY A 229 4.22 0.95 21.44
C GLY A 229 4.91 -0.29 20.86
N THR A 230 4.26 -1.16 20.08
CA THR A 230 4.86 -2.15 19.11
C THR A 230 3.74 -2.94 18.42
N HIS A 231 3.92 -3.47 17.18
CA HIS A 231 2.94 -4.36 16.49
C HIS A 231 3.59 -5.18 15.34
N ASN A 232 3.63 -6.52 15.34
CA ASN A 232 4.41 -7.28 14.33
C ASN A 232 3.57 -8.10 13.31
N ALA A 233 4.08 -8.39 12.09
CA ALA A 233 3.34 -9.14 11.07
C ALA A 233 4.24 -9.93 10.11
N PHE A 234 4.27 -11.28 10.20
CA PHE A 234 5.39 -12.09 9.74
C PHE A 234 5.10 -13.01 8.52
N PRO A 235 5.63 -12.72 7.32
CA PRO A 235 5.75 -13.69 6.23
C PRO A 235 7.01 -14.58 6.32
N ASN A 236 7.07 -15.62 5.48
CA ASN A 236 8.06 -16.69 5.45
C ASN A 236 9.32 -16.25 4.65
N LYS A 237 10.51 -16.58 5.17
CA LYS A 237 11.88 -16.14 4.75
C LYS A 237 12.18 -14.64 4.89
N ARG A 238 11.15 -13.81 4.97
CA ARG A 238 11.24 -12.39 5.29
C ARG A 238 10.25 -12.01 6.37
N ILE A 239 10.75 -11.50 7.48
CA ILE A 239 9.92 -10.98 8.57
C ILE A 239 9.56 -9.53 8.25
N ASN A 240 8.27 -9.25 8.08
CA ASN A 240 7.75 -7.90 8.12
C ASN A 240 7.44 -7.55 9.58
N TRP A 241 7.73 -6.31 9.97
CA TRP A 241 7.51 -5.86 11.33
C TRP A 241 7.04 -4.42 11.30
N LEU A 242 6.18 -4.08 12.26
CA LEU A 242 5.75 -2.71 12.53
C LEU A 242 6.02 -2.38 14.00
N TRP A 243 6.23 -1.11 14.29
CA TRP A 243 6.39 -0.64 15.65
C TRP A 243 5.77 0.73 15.75
N TYR A 244 4.60 0.79 16.38
CA TYR A 244 3.90 2.03 16.61
C TYR A 244 4.45 2.67 17.87
N ILE A 245 4.73 3.96 17.83
CA ILE A 245 5.25 4.72 18.96
C ILE A 245 4.35 5.93 19.14
N ASN A 246 3.65 5.97 20.27
CA ASN A 246 2.93 7.16 20.71
C ASN A 246 3.97 8.25 21.02
N GLN A 247 3.83 9.39 20.37
CA GLN A 247 4.74 10.52 20.54
C GLN A 247 3.98 11.82 20.20
N PRO A 248 4.43 12.97 20.71
CA PRO A 248 3.92 14.26 20.26
C PRO A 248 4.06 14.44 18.74
N GLU A 249 3.23 15.29 18.16
CA GLU A 249 3.35 15.65 16.75
C GLU A 249 4.75 16.24 16.50
N PRO A 250 5.54 15.68 15.56
CA PRO A 250 6.89 16.17 15.33
C PRO A 250 6.85 17.54 14.64
N GLU A 251 7.70 18.48 15.10
CA GLU A 251 7.95 19.73 14.38
C GLU A 251 8.79 19.46 13.12
N LEU A 252 8.13 19.08 12.03
CA LEU A 252 8.80 18.86 10.74
C LEU A 252 9.06 20.20 10.05
N LYS A 253 10.31 20.67 10.10
CA LYS A 253 10.78 21.72 9.18
C LYS A 253 10.93 21.14 7.78
N VAL A 254 9.82 21.07 7.04
CA VAL A 254 9.70 20.75 5.61
C VAL A 254 10.23 19.36 5.20
N VAL A 255 9.30 18.39 5.01
CA VAL A 255 9.18 17.39 3.90
C VAL A 255 8.17 16.32 4.36
N PRO A 256 7.09 16.01 3.60
CA PRO A 256 6.05 15.06 4.01
C PRO A 256 6.46 13.57 4.10
N LEU A 257 7.71 13.19 3.82
CA LEU A 257 8.21 11.82 3.95
C LEU A 257 9.72 11.82 4.23
N LEU A 258 10.12 11.57 5.48
CA LEU A 258 11.48 11.10 5.75
C LEU A 258 11.53 9.58 5.52
N PHE A 259 11.96 9.17 4.32
CA PHE A 259 12.57 7.85 4.13
C PHE A 259 14.01 7.91 4.66
N LEU A 260 14.21 7.65 5.94
CA LEU A 260 15.55 7.38 6.45
C LEU A 260 15.95 5.96 6.03
N ARG A 261 16.75 5.87 4.96
CA ARG A 261 17.52 4.66 4.64
C ARG A 261 18.79 4.68 5.50
N SER A 262 18.93 3.73 6.41
CA SER A 262 20.21 3.07 6.74
C SER A 262 20.06 2.17 7.97
N PHE A 263 20.24 0.87 7.79
CA PHE A 263 21.21 0.04 8.50
C PHE A 263 21.60 -1.06 7.51
N HIS A 264 22.90 -1.33 7.34
CA HIS A 264 23.47 -2.06 6.20
C HIS A 264 22.98 -3.51 5.98
N GLU A 265 22.07 -4.03 6.81
CA GLU A 265 21.47 -5.37 6.68
C GLU A 265 19.92 -5.39 6.82
N THR A 266 19.29 -4.26 7.14
CA THR A 266 17.82 -4.17 7.36
C THR A 266 17.21 -2.99 6.62
N GLN A 267 16.21 -3.25 5.77
CA GLN A 267 15.40 -2.19 5.16
C GLN A 267 14.32 -1.75 6.15
N SER A 268 14.63 -0.70 6.92
CA SER A 268 13.72 -0.07 7.87
C SER A 268 13.24 1.29 7.32
N THR A 269 11.99 1.66 7.59
CA THR A 269 11.40 2.94 7.18
C THR A 269 10.53 3.49 8.33
N LYS A 270 10.61 4.79 8.59
CA LYS A 270 9.70 5.50 9.50
C LYS A 270 8.53 6.08 8.70
N THR A 271 7.30 5.90 9.16
CA THR A 271 6.09 6.43 8.53
C THR A 271 5.23 7.13 9.58
N LEU A 272 4.82 8.37 9.29
CA LEU A 272 3.86 9.10 10.12
C LEU A 272 2.45 8.71 9.70
N LEU A 273 1.63 8.31 10.67
CA LEU A 273 0.25 7.90 10.42
C LEU A 273 -0.69 9.07 10.69
N VAL A 274 -1.38 9.48 9.65
CA VAL A 274 -2.36 10.58 9.65
C VAL A 274 -3.77 10.01 9.52
N ARG A 275 -4.73 10.67 10.16
CA ARG A 275 -6.17 10.39 10.03
C ARG A 275 -6.82 11.50 9.20
N PHE A 276 -7.86 11.12 8.46
CA PHE A 276 -8.81 12.06 7.88
C PHE A 276 -9.78 12.51 8.96
N GLY A 277 -10.05 13.82 9.02
CA GLY A 277 -11.01 14.44 9.93
C GLY A 277 -12.36 14.63 9.26
#